data_AF-A0A397YZ36-F1
#
_entry.id   AF-A0A397YZ36-F1
#
_cell.length_a   1.000
_cell.length_b   1.000
_cell.length_c   1.000
_cell.angle_alpha   90.00
_cell.angle_beta   90.00
_cell.angle_gamma   90.00
#
_symmetry.space_group_name_H-M   'P 1'
#
loop_
_entity.id
_entity.type
_entity.pdbx_description
1 polymer ?
#
loop_
_entity_poly.entity_id
_entity_poly.type
_entity_poly.pdbx_seq_one_letter_code
_entity_poly.pdbx_strand_id
1 'polypeptide(L)'
;MRQSALCDSHTKLFEEPEAPGSRSFFTEIIASISDIKFSKNGRYILSRDYMTLKLWDINMDSGPVASYQVHEHLRPRLCDLYENDSIFDKFECCLSGDGSRVATGSYSNLFRVFGASQGSTEAATLEASKNPMRRQIQAPARSSRSMTSVARRGSESPGSDANGNAHDFTTKLLHMAWHPTENSIACAAANSLYMYYG
;
A
#
# COMPACT_ATOMS: atom_id res chain seq x y z
N MET A 1 -21.56 19.73 10.60
CA MET A 1 -22.95 20.03 10.16
C MET A 1 -23.58 18.71 9.72
N ARG A 2 -24.84 18.42 10.06
CA ARG A 2 -25.54 17.19 9.63
C ARG A 2 -26.53 17.57 8.53
N GLN A 3 -26.51 16.87 7.39
CA GLN A 3 -27.31 17.22 6.22
C GLN A 3 -28.75 16.68 6.28
N SER A 4 -28.95 15.59 7.05
CA SER A 4 -30.25 15.03 7.43
C SER A 4 -30.24 14.70 8.93
N ALA A 5 -31.42 14.52 9.52
CA ALA A 5 -31.57 13.97 10.87
C ALA A 5 -31.29 12.44 10.88
N LEU A 6 -31.60 11.76 9.78
CA LEU A 6 -31.34 10.35 9.54
C LEU A 6 -29.98 10.15 8.84
N CYS A 7 -29.45 8.93 8.91
CA CYS A 7 -28.24 8.51 8.20
C CYS A 7 -28.58 7.35 7.25
N ASP A 8 -29.62 7.57 6.45
CA ASP A 8 -30.16 6.68 5.41
C ASP A 8 -29.48 6.86 4.04
N SER A 9 -28.73 7.95 3.89
CA SER A 9 -28.14 8.42 2.63
C SER A 9 -26.75 9.00 2.88
N HIS A 10 -25.88 8.94 1.86
CA HIS A 10 -24.52 9.47 1.95
C HIS A 10 -24.45 10.94 1.51
N THR A 11 -23.67 11.76 2.23
CA THR A 11 -23.40 13.16 1.85
C THR A 11 -22.42 13.28 0.68
N LYS A 12 -21.47 12.33 0.58
CA LYS A 12 -20.52 12.18 -0.53
C LYS A 12 -20.22 10.69 -0.73
N LEU A 13 -19.88 10.32 -1.95
CA LEU A 13 -19.40 9.00 -2.34
C LEU A 13 -18.02 9.18 -2.97
N PHE A 14 -17.05 8.39 -2.51
CA PHE A 14 -15.68 8.36 -3.06
C PHE A 14 -15.46 6.95 -3.60
N GLU A 15 -15.58 6.79 -4.90
CA GLU A 15 -15.53 5.52 -5.61
C GLU A 15 -14.61 5.65 -6.83
N GLU A 16 -13.86 4.61 -7.18
CA GLU A 16 -13.01 4.57 -8.36
C GLU A 16 -13.66 3.60 -9.39
N PRO A 17 -14.18 4.09 -10.53
CA PRO A 17 -14.88 3.24 -11.49
C PRO A 17 -13.99 2.14 -12.06
N GLU A 18 -14.37 0.89 -11.82
CA GLU A 18 -13.61 -0.26 -12.32
C GLU A 18 -13.72 -0.42 -13.84
N ALA A 19 -12.62 -0.76 -14.49
CA ALA A 19 -12.59 -0.98 -15.92
C ALA A 19 -13.42 -2.23 -16.31
N PRO A 20 -14.32 -2.14 -17.31
CA PRO A 20 -15.07 -3.31 -17.78
C PRO A 20 -14.15 -4.47 -18.15
N GLY A 21 -14.33 -5.61 -17.50
CA GLY A 21 -13.51 -6.82 -17.71
C GLY A 21 -12.31 -7.00 -16.77
N SER A 22 -12.01 -6.07 -15.84
CA SER A 22 -10.94 -6.26 -14.84
C SER A 22 -11.35 -7.10 -13.63
N ARG A 23 -12.63 -7.50 -13.52
CA ARG A 23 -13.18 -8.22 -12.35
C ARG A 23 -12.79 -9.70 -12.34
N SER A 24 -12.04 -10.07 -11.30
CA SER A 24 -11.82 -11.44 -10.82
C SER A 24 -12.64 -11.73 -9.54
N PHE A 25 -12.65 -12.97 -9.06
CA PHE A 25 -13.21 -13.33 -7.75
C PHE A 25 -12.62 -12.50 -6.58
N PHE A 26 -11.32 -12.21 -6.61
CA PHE A 26 -10.65 -11.50 -5.52
C PHE A 26 -10.92 -9.99 -5.48
N THR A 27 -11.59 -9.42 -6.48
CA THR A 27 -11.67 -7.96 -6.66
C THR A 27 -12.36 -7.27 -5.47
N GLU A 28 -13.53 -7.76 -5.08
CA GLU A 28 -14.29 -7.23 -3.93
C GLU A 28 -13.56 -7.45 -2.60
N ILE A 29 -12.80 -8.56 -2.50
CA ILE A 29 -12.00 -8.89 -1.31
C ILE A 29 -10.85 -7.88 -1.14
N ILE A 30 -10.08 -7.64 -2.19
CA ILE A 30 -8.89 -6.77 -2.14
C ILE A 30 -9.22 -5.27 -2.20
N ALA A 31 -10.40 -4.90 -2.71
CA ALA A 31 -10.94 -3.53 -2.68
C ALA A 31 -11.51 -3.13 -1.30
N SER A 32 -11.66 -4.08 -0.37
CA SER A 32 -12.15 -3.81 0.98
C SER A 32 -11.21 -2.85 1.73
N ILE A 33 -11.78 -1.74 2.24
CA ILE A 33 -11.00 -0.72 2.94
C ILE A 33 -10.68 -1.19 4.36
N SER A 34 -9.38 -1.31 4.65
CA SER A 34 -8.86 -1.76 5.95
C SER A 34 -8.72 -0.62 6.96
N ASP A 35 -8.40 0.59 6.51
CA ASP A 35 -8.19 1.77 7.36
C ASP A 35 -8.44 3.09 6.59
N ILE A 36 -8.84 4.14 7.31
CA ILE A 36 -9.06 5.50 6.81
C ILE A 36 -8.53 6.52 7.81
N LYS A 37 -7.73 7.49 7.35
CA LYS A 37 -7.22 8.62 8.16
C LYS A 37 -7.53 9.96 7.49
N PHE A 38 -7.97 10.95 8.26
CA PHE A 38 -8.01 12.34 7.80
C PHE A 38 -6.64 13.00 7.94
N SER A 39 -6.27 13.81 6.97
CA SER A 39 -5.17 14.77 7.07
C SER A 39 -5.43 15.80 8.18
N LYS A 40 -4.36 16.34 8.78
CA LYS A 40 -4.41 17.26 9.94
C LYS A 40 -5.17 18.58 9.67
N ASN A 41 -5.23 19.02 8.41
CA ASN A 41 -5.99 20.20 7.98
C ASN A 41 -7.44 19.87 7.56
N GLY A 42 -7.83 18.59 7.60
CA GLY A 42 -9.17 18.12 7.21
C GLY A 42 -9.48 18.24 5.72
N ARG A 43 -8.50 18.50 4.84
CA ARG A 43 -8.74 18.65 3.38
C ARG A 43 -8.71 17.32 2.63
N TYR A 44 -7.83 16.43 3.03
CA TYR A 44 -7.59 15.13 2.39
C TYR A 44 -7.96 13.95 3.28
N ILE A 45 -8.39 12.87 2.65
CA ILE A 45 -8.61 11.54 3.24
C ILE A 45 -7.57 10.58 2.67
N LEU A 46 -6.91 9.81 3.54
CA LEU A 46 -6.07 8.67 3.16
C LEU A 46 -6.86 7.39 3.43
N SER A 47 -6.92 6.46 2.47
CA SER A 47 -7.58 5.15 2.62
C SER A 47 -6.66 4.01 2.21
N ARG A 48 -6.65 2.91 2.97
CA ARG A 48 -5.86 1.71 2.67
C ARG A 48 -6.74 0.54 2.19
N ASP A 49 -6.61 0.30 0.89
CA ASP A 49 -6.71 -0.97 0.16
C ASP A 49 -6.03 -2.22 0.71
N TYR A 50 -6.37 -3.44 0.29
CA TYR A 50 -5.37 -4.52 0.41
C TYR A 50 -4.17 -4.26 -0.51
N MET A 51 -4.41 -3.79 -1.73
CA MET A 51 -3.40 -3.61 -2.79
C MET A 51 -2.74 -2.23 -2.76
N THR A 52 -3.51 -1.20 -2.45
CA THR A 52 -3.13 0.20 -2.71
C THR A 52 -3.36 1.12 -1.50
N LEU A 53 -2.65 2.24 -1.49
CA LEU A 53 -2.91 3.37 -0.60
C LEU A 53 -3.39 4.54 -1.46
N LYS A 54 -4.54 5.15 -1.14
CA LYS A 54 -5.14 6.22 -1.97
C LYS A 54 -5.33 7.49 -1.14
N LEU A 55 -4.87 8.62 -1.68
CA LEU A 55 -5.11 9.95 -1.14
C LEU A 55 -6.22 10.62 -1.95
N TRP A 56 -7.26 11.07 -1.27
CA TRP A 56 -8.45 11.72 -1.84
C TRP A 56 -8.55 13.16 -1.33
N ASP A 57 -9.04 14.07 -2.17
CA ASP A 57 -9.39 15.43 -1.76
C ASP A 57 -10.91 15.49 -1.49
N ILE A 58 -11.33 15.99 -0.33
CA ILE A 58 -12.75 16.02 0.05
C ILE A 58 -13.61 16.83 -0.94
N ASN A 59 -12.99 17.77 -1.67
CA ASN A 59 -13.65 18.59 -2.69
C ASN A 59 -13.50 18.03 -4.12
N MET A 60 -13.00 16.80 -4.28
CA MET A 60 -12.89 16.07 -5.55
C MET A 60 -13.29 14.60 -5.34
N ASP A 61 -14.57 14.32 -5.54
CA ASP A 61 -15.16 12.97 -5.40
C ASP A 61 -15.00 12.10 -6.65
N SER A 62 -14.56 12.67 -7.77
CA SER A 62 -14.37 11.99 -9.06
C SER A 62 -13.21 10.98 -9.12
N GLY A 63 -12.44 10.81 -8.04
CA GLY A 63 -11.30 9.90 -7.95
C GLY A 63 -10.22 10.37 -6.98
N PRO A 64 -9.23 9.53 -6.66
CA PRO A 64 -8.11 9.89 -5.79
C PRO A 64 -7.15 10.87 -6.48
N VAL A 65 -6.55 11.79 -5.71
CA VAL A 65 -5.51 12.71 -6.20
C VAL A 65 -4.14 12.04 -6.31
N ALA A 66 -3.92 10.92 -5.59
CA ALA A 66 -2.78 10.04 -5.76
C ALA A 66 -3.10 8.59 -5.32
N SER A 67 -2.64 7.61 -6.09
CA SER A 67 -2.81 6.17 -5.80
C SER A 67 -1.46 5.45 -5.81
N TYR A 68 -1.04 4.94 -4.67
CA TYR A 68 0.25 4.28 -4.46
C TYR A 68 0.08 2.75 -4.43
N GLN A 69 0.80 2.05 -5.31
CA GLN A 69 0.77 0.58 -5.35
C GLN A 69 1.65 0.01 -4.23
N VAL A 70 1.06 -0.81 -3.34
CA VAL A 70 1.73 -1.35 -2.15
C VAL A 70 2.03 -2.85 -2.32
N HIS A 71 1.01 -3.64 -2.66
CA HIS A 71 1.11 -5.10 -2.76
C HIS A 71 1.04 -5.63 -4.20
N GLU A 72 1.35 -4.82 -5.23
CA GLU A 72 1.29 -5.22 -6.66
C GLU A 72 1.94 -6.59 -6.95
N HIS A 73 3.11 -6.81 -6.34
CA HIS A 73 3.90 -8.05 -6.42
C HIS A 73 3.19 -9.31 -5.87
N LEU A 74 2.08 -9.15 -5.14
CA LEU A 74 1.27 -10.23 -4.59
C LEU A 74 0.08 -10.63 -5.48
N ARG A 75 -0.23 -9.89 -6.57
CA ARG A 75 -1.33 -10.26 -7.50
C ARG A 75 -1.25 -11.71 -8.02
N PRO A 76 -0.07 -12.29 -8.34
CA PRO A 76 0.03 -13.70 -8.73
C PRO A 76 -0.23 -14.72 -7.62
N ARG A 77 -0.33 -14.28 -6.35
CA ARG A 77 -0.42 -15.14 -5.14
C ARG A 77 -1.70 -14.91 -4.33
N LEU A 78 -2.72 -14.27 -4.91
CA LEU A 78 -3.99 -14.02 -4.21
C LEU A 78 -4.73 -15.31 -3.83
N CYS A 79 -4.52 -16.41 -4.56
CA CYS A 79 -4.99 -17.74 -4.17
C CYS A 79 -4.31 -18.20 -2.87
N ASP A 80 -2.97 -18.26 -2.83
CA ASP A 80 -2.19 -18.63 -1.63
C ASP A 80 -2.62 -17.81 -0.41
N LEU A 81 -2.80 -16.50 -0.60
CA LEU A 81 -3.15 -15.55 0.45
C LEU A 81 -4.61 -15.68 0.92
N TYR A 82 -5.50 -16.19 0.07
CA TYR A 82 -6.88 -16.52 0.44
C TYR A 82 -6.95 -17.87 1.18
N GLU A 83 -6.19 -18.88 0.74
CA GLU A 83 -6.13 -20.20 1.39
C GLU A 83 -5.50 -20.18 2.79
N ASN A 84 -4.78 -19.11 3.15
CA ASN A 84 -4.16 -18.92 4.47
C ASN A 84 -4.67 -17.69 5.24
N ASP A 85 -5.83 -17.16 4.86
CA ASP A 85 -6.51 -15.96 5.43
C ASP A 85 -5.72 -14.63 5.38
N SER A 86 -4.46 -14.60 4.92
CA SER A 86 -3.66 -13.37 4.85
C SER A 86 -4.24 -12.33 3.88
N ILE A 87 -5.14 -12.70 2.96
CA ILE A 87 -5.87 -11.72 2.12
C ILE A 87 -6.79 -10.81 2.93
N PHE A 88 -7.13 -11.18 4.17
CA PHE A 88 -7.99 -10.41 5.07
C PHE A 88 -7.20 -9.55 6.08
N ASP A 89 -5.86 -9.50 5.99
CA ASP A 89 -5.04 -8.70 6.89
C ASP A 89 -5.26 -7.19 6.73
N LYS A 90 -5.51 -6.51 7.87
CA LYS A 90 -5.89 -5.10 7.92
C LYS A 90 -4.67 -4.23 8.21
N PHE A 91 -4.00 -3.79 7.15
CA PHE A 91 -2.86 -2.89 7.22
C PHE A 91 -3.32 -1.45 7.48
N GLU A 92 -2.83 -0.81 8.53
CA GLU A 92 -3.10 0.60 8.80
C GLU A 92 -2.28 1.53 7.90
N CYS A 93 -2.70 2.78 7.85
CA CYS A 93 -1.99 3.88 7.23
C CYS A 93 -1.91 5.11 8.15
N CYS A 94 -0.96 6.00 7.87
CA CYS A 94 -0.82 7.28 8.55
C CYS A 94 -0.29 8.37 7.59
N LEU A 95 -0.49 9.63 7.98
CA LEU A 95 0.08 10.82 7.32
C LEU A 95 1.09 11.47 8.26
N SER A 96 2.12 12.11 7.71
CA SER A 96 3.03 12.95 8.49
C SER A 96 2.33 14.19 9.05
N GLY A 97 2.86 14.75 10.15
CA GLY A 97 2.27 15.89 10.87
C GLY A 97 2.17 17.21 10.09
N ASP A 98 2.85 17.31 8.94
CA ASP A 98 2.81 18.39 7.96
C ASP A 98 1.97 18.04 6.71
N GLY A 99 1.60 16.76 6.53
CA GLY A 99 0.90 16.24 5.36
C GLY A 99 1.76 16.02 4.12
N SER A 100 3.09 16.12 4.18
CA SER A 100 3.97 15.93 3.01
C SER A 100 4.25 14.46 2.66
N ARG A 101 4.01 13.54 3.60
CA ARG A 101 4.27 12.10 3.45
C ARG A 101 3.09 11.26 3.94
N VAL A 102 2.95 10.07 3.36
CA VAL A 102 2.03 9.03 3.81
C VAL A 102 2.76 7.71 3.97
N ALA A 103 2.37 6.88 4.93
CA ALA A 103 2.96 5.57 5.17
C ALA A 103 1.91 4.49 5.44
N THR A 104 2.27 3.24 5.16
CA THR A 104 1.44 2.06 5.41
C THR A 104 2.27 0.77 5.47
N GLY A 105 1.74 -0.24 6.15
CA GLY A 105 2.41 -1.51 6.43
C GLY A 105 2.36 -2.56 5.30
N SER A 106 3.12 -3.64 5.50
CA SER A 106 3.27 -4.79 4.60
C SER A 106 3.79 -6.02 5.36
N TYR A 107 3.82 -7.17 4.70
CA TYR A 107 4.48 -8.40 5.15
C TYR A 107 5.99 -8.26 5.31
N SER A 108 6.62 -9.29 5.89
CA SER A 108 8.06 -9.37 6.19
C SER A 108 8.54 -8.20 7.06
N ASN A 109 7.68 -7.73 7.97
CA ASN A 109 7.84 -6.53 8.79
C ASN A 109 8.17 -5.23 8.00
N LEU A 110 7.80 -5.16 6.71
CA LEU A 110 8.08 -3.99 5.88
C LEU A 110 7.03 -2.89 6.10
N PHE A 111 7.47 -1.63 5.98
CA PHE A 111 6.59 -0.49 5.71
C PHE A 111 7.05 0.29 4.48
N ARG A 112 6.10 0.98 3.85
CA ARG A 112 6.36 1.89 2.73
C ARG A 112 6.02 3.31 3.14
N VAL A 113 6.83 4.26 2.68
CA VAL A 113 6.63 5.70 2.85
C VAL A 113 6.63 6.34 1.47
N PHE A 114 5.63 7.18 1.18
CA PHE A 114 5.46 7.86 -0.10
C PHE A 114 5.35 9.38 0.07
N GLY A 115 5.74 10.14 -0.95
CA GLY A 115 5.47 11.59 -1.01
C GLY A 115 3.99 11.87 -1.32
N ALA A 116 3.35 12.71 -0.52
CA ALA A 116 1.90 12.96 -0.54
C ALA A 116 1.41 13.92 -1.64
N SER A 117 2.17 14.09 -2.73
CA SER A 117 1.86 15.01 -3.83
C SER A 117 1.48 14.28 -5.12
N GLN A 118 0.62 14.91 -5.92
CA GLN A 118 0.20 14.38 -7.23
C GLN A 118 1.42 14.24 -8.15
N GLY A 119 1.61 13.04 -8.72
CA GLY A 119 2.78 12.72 -9.55
C GLY A 119 4.09 12.47 -8.78
N SER A 120 4.06 12.39 -7.45
CA SER A 120 5.26 12.08 -6.66
C SER A 120 5.85 10.71 -7.02
N THR A 121 7.17 10.69 -7.24
CA THR A 121 7.96 9.46 -7.39
C THR A 121 8.70 9.07 -6.12
N GLU A 122 8.56 9.84 -5.03
CA GLU A 122 9.14 9.49 -3.74
C GLU A 122 8.47 8.25 -3.16
N ALA A 123 9.21 7.15 -3.09
CA ALA A 123 8.79 5.91 -2.45
C ALA A 123 10.00 5.23 -1.77
N ALA A 124 9.93 5.09 -0.45
CA ALA A 124 10.87 4.30 0.34
C ALA A 124 10.22 2.98 0.81
N THR A 125 11.03 1.97 1.06
CA THR A 125 10.62 0.72 1.71
C THR A 125 11.65 0.38 2.80
N LEU A 126 11.16 0.13 4.01
CA LEU A 126 11.94 0.02 5.24
C LEU A 126 11.51 -1.23 6.01
N GLU A 127 12.44 -1.85 6.75
CA GLU A 127 12.23 -3.08 7.52
C GLU A 127 12.19 -2.76 9.03
N ALA A 128 11.12 -3.16 9.72
CA ALA A 128 11.01 -3.04 11.17
C ALA A 128 11.73 -4.20 11.88
N SER A 129 13.05 -4.08 12.01
CA SER A 129 13.89 -5.09 12.66
C SER A 129 14.95 -4.53 13.61
N LYS A 130 15.44 -5.40 14.50
CA LYS A 130 16.44 -5.07 15.54
C LYS A 130 17.84 -4.73 15.01
N ASN A 131 18.05 -4.79 13.69
CA ASN A 131 19.32 -4.42 13.05
C ASN A 131 19.03 -3.37 11.96
N PRO A 132 18.98 -2.07 12.30
CA PRO A 132 18.47 -1.02 11.41
C PRO A 132 19.32 -0.79 10.15
N MET A 133 20.55 -1.32 10.10
CA MET A 133 21.42 -1.24 8.92
C MET A 133 21.19 -2.40 7.92
N ARG A 134 20.32 -3.38 8.22
CA ARG A 134 20.32 -4.66 7.49
C ARG A 134 19.84 -4.57 6.04
N ARG A 135 18.98 -3.60 5.69
CA ARG A 135 18.58 -3.29 4.29
C ARG A 135 17.78 -1.99 4.19
N GLN A 136 18.29 -1.03 3.41
CA GLN A 136 17.43 -0.08 2.69
C GLN A 136 17.21 -0.67 1.29
N ILE A 137 16.09 -1.37 1.07
CA ILE A 137 15.84 -2.03 -0.21
C ILE A 137 15.45 -0.96 -1.23
N GLN A 138 16.39 -0.55 -2.07
CA GLN A 138 16.09 0.26 -3.25
C GLN A 138 15.08 -0.50 -4.12
N ALA A 139 13.94 0.15 -4.40
CA ALA A 139 12.99 -0.38 -5.36
C ALA A 139 13.66 -0.49 -6.75
N PRO A 140 13.43 -1.56 -7.53
CA PRO A 140 14.07 -1.72 -8.83
C PRO A 140 13.64 -0.59 -9.77
N ALA A 141 14.60 0.27 -10.11
CA ALA A 141 14.37 1.36 -11.04
C ALA A 141 13.96 0.80 -12.42
N ARG A 142 12.86 1.29 -12.98
CA ARG A 142 12.37 0.88 -14.31
C ARG A 142 13.36 1.29 -15.40
N SER A 143 14.23 0.37 -15.79
CA SER A 143 15.18 0.57 -16.89
C SER A 143 14.44 0.56 -18.24
N SER A 144 14.03 1.74 -18.69
CA SER A 144 13.53 1.92 -20.07
C SER A 144 14.62 1.53 -21.07
N ARG A 145 14.38 0.46 -21.85
CA ARG A 145 15.14 0.11 -23.05
C ARG A 145 14.17 -0.38 -24.12
N SER A 146 14.30 0.18 -25.32
CA SER A 146 13.47 -0.14 -26.47
C SER A 146 14.23 -1.05 -27.45
N MET A 147 13.54 -2.04 -28.03
CA MET A 147 13.66 -2.64 -29.38
C MET A 147 15.07 -2.64 -30.03
N THR A 148 15.67 -3.77 -30.47
CA THR A 148 15.16 -5.04 -31.07
C THR A 148 16.10 -6.23 -30.67
N SER A 149 16.18 -7.45 -31.24
CA SER A 149 15.69 -8.07 -32.50
C SER A 149 15.61 -9.62 -32.52
N VAL A 150 14.71 -10.13 -33.37
CA VAL A 150 14.77 -11.33 -34.24
C VAL A 150 15.39 -12.67 -33.73
N ALA A 151 14.48 -13.59 -33.38
CA ALA A 151 14.43 -15.03 -33.71
C ALA A 151 15.51 -16.05 -33.25
N ARG A 152 15.06 -17.08 -32.50
CA ARG A 152 14.78 -18.44 -33.03
C ARG A 152 13.93 -19.30 -32.08
N ARG A 153 13.52 -20.50 -32.52
CA ARG A 153 12.66 -21.45 -31.78
C ARG A 153 13.43 -22.17 -30.66
N GLY A 154 12.76 -22.39 -29.53
CA GLY A 154 13.12 -23.36 -28.48
C GLY A 154 11.87 -23.68 -27.68
N SER A 155 11.66 -24.96 -27.34
CA SER A 155 10.49 -25.43 -26.58
C SER A 155 10.98 -26.14 -25.32
N GLU A 156 11.15 -25.38 -24.24
CA GLU A 156 11.48 -25.92 -22.92
C GLU A 156 10.48 -25.37 -21.90
N SER A 157 10.12 -26.21 -20.94
CA SER A 157 9.14 -25.92 -19.90
C SER A 157 9.57 -24.70 -19.06
N PRO A 158 8.62 -23.93 -18.47
CA PRO A 158 8.97 -22.96 -17.45
C PRO A 158 9.56 -23.72 -16.25
N GLY A 159 10.88 -23.75 -16.16
CA GLY A 159 11.60 -24.25 -15.00
C GLY A 159 11.16 -23.47 -13.77
N SER A 160 10.96 -24.16 -12.65
CA SER A 160 10.69 -23.50 -11.38
C SER A 160 11.91 -22.64 -11.00
N ASP A 161 11.73 -21.32 -11.00
CA ASP A 161 12.70 -20.36 -10.46
C ASP A 161 12.82 -20.55 -8.94
N ALA A 162 13.59 -21.58 -8.56
CA ALA A 162 13.83 -22.01 -7.19
C ALA A 162 14.75 -21.06 -6.40
N ASN A 163 14.66 -19.75 -6.66
CA ASN A 163 15.26 -18.71 -5.83
C ASN A 163 14.22 -18.24 -4.80
N GLY A 164 14.04 -19.07 -3.77
CA GLY A 164 13.01 -18.94 -2.75
C GLY A 164 13.14 -17.73 -1.81
N ASN A 165 12.93 -16.52 -2.35
CA ASN A 165 12.26 -15.46 -1.59
C ASN A 165 10.78 -15.89 -1.40
N ALA A 166 10.58 -16.91 -0.56
CA ALA A 166 9.29 -17.15 0.06
C ALA A 166 9.02 -15.93 0.93
N HIS A 167 8.27 -14.97 0.38
CA HIS A 167 7.86 -13.76 1.10
C HIS A 167 7.20 -14.19 2.40
N ASP A 168 7.81 -13.82 3.52
CA ASP A 168 7.33 -14.21 4.83
C ASP A 168 6.07 -13.42 5.14
N PHE A 169 4.94 -14.10 5.01
CA PHE A 169 3.62 -13.59 5.36
C PHE A 169 3.29 -13.78 6.86
N THR A 170 4.07 -14.59 7.59
CA THR A 170 3.86 -14.81 9.03
C THR A 170 4.29 -13.59 9.85
N THR A 171 5.32 -12.87 9.40
CA THR A 171 5.67 -11.56 9.93
C THR A 171 5.02 -10.44 9.12
N LYS A 172 4.44 -9.47 9.83
CA LYS A 172 3.64 -8.38 9.25
C LYS A 172 3.64 -7.18 10.17
N LEU A 173 3.64 -6.01 9.56
CA LEU A 173 3.56 -4.72 10.25
C LEU A 173 2.16 -4.16 9.98
N LEU A 174 1.20 -4.47 10.87
CA LEU A 174 -0.18 -4.05 10.70
C LEU A 174 -0.41 -2.61 11.22
N HIS A 175 0.19 -2.25 12.36
CA HIS A 175 -0.10 -1.01 13.06
C HIS A 175 1.06 -0.01 13.03
N MET A 176 0.75 1.27 12.79
CA MET A 176 1.74 2.36 12.79
C MET A 176 1.13 3.73 13.09
N ALA A 177 1.95 4.62 13.67
CA ALA A 177 1.56 6.00 13.94
C ALA A 177 2.71 6.96 13.60
N TRP A 178 2.40 8.05 12.88
CA TRP A 178 3.30 9.18 12.71
C TRP A 178 3.05 10.21 13.82
N HIS A 179 4.12 10.81 14.35
CA HIS A 179 4.01 11.88 15.34
C HIS A 179 3.35 13.13 14.71
N PRO A 180 2.38 13.79 15.37
CA PRO A 180 1.59 14.87 14.76
C PRO A 180 2.36 16.18 14.54
N THR A 181 3.59 16.31 15.05
CA THR A 181 4.42 17.53 14.93
C THR A 181 5.90 17.27 14.63
N GLU A 182 6.37 16.01 14.60
CA GLU A 182 7.78 15.67 14.39
C GLU A 182 7.91 14.67 13.25
N ASN A 183 9.07 14.63 12.61
CA ASN A 183 9.39 13.66 11.57
C ASN A 183 9.77 12.30 12.19
N SER A 184 8.80 11.70 12.88
CA SER A 184 9.00 10.48 13.67
C SER A 184 7.84 9.52 13.47
N ILE A 185 8.16 8.25 13.18
CA ILE A 185 7.17 7.20 12.94
C ILE A 185 7.43 5.99 13.85
N ALA A 186 6.36 5.52 14.49
CA ALA A 186 6.35 4.36 15.36
C ALA A 186 5.63 3.18 14.67
N CYS A 187 6.26 2.01 14.66
CA CYS A 187 5.79 0.80 13.99
C CYS A 187 5.75 -0.38 14.98
N ALA A 188 4.63 -1.10 15.04
CA ALA A 188 4.53 -2.35 15.79
C ALA A 188 4.77 -3.54 14.84
N ALA A 189 5.80 -4.34 15.14
CA ALA A 189 6.17 -5.51 14.34
C ALA A 189 6.66 -6.66 15.25
N ALA A 190 6.08 -7.84 15.05
CA ALA A 190 6.19 -8.97 15.98
C ALA A 190 5.98 -8.51 17.45
N ASN A 191 6.92 -8.83 18.35
CA ASN A 191 6.85 -8.48 19.77
C ASN A 191 7.73 -7.25 20.09
N SER A 192 7.71 -6.20 19.25
CA SER A 192 8.55 -5.01 19.43
C SER A 192 7.93 -3.75 18.83
N LEU A 193 8.11 -2.62 19.52
CA LEU A 193 7.83 -1.28 19.02
C LEU A 193 9.14 -0.68 18.50
N TYR A 194 9.13 -0.23 17.24
CA TYR A 194 10.26 0.45 16.61
C TYR A 194 9.90 1.92 16.42
N MET A 195 10.84 2.83 16.70
CA MET A 195 10.67 4.26 16.48
C MET A 195 11.80 4.76 15.57
N TYR A 196 11.42 5.48 14.52
CA TYR A 196 12.32 6.07 13.54
C TYR A 196 12.22 7.59 13.60
N TYR A 197 13.34 8.26 13.42
CA TYR A 197 13.51 9.72 13.43
C TYR A 197 14.37 10.11 12.22
N GLY A 198 14.17 11.30 11.65
CA GLY A 198 14.99 11.82 10.55
C GLY A 198 14.66 13.26 10.17
#